data_AF-A0A8H4R8B8-F1
#
_entry.id   AF-A0A8H4R8B8-F1
#
_cell.length_a   1.000
_cell.length_b   1.000
_cell.length_c   1.000
_cell.angle_alpha   90.00
_cell.angle_beta   90.00
_cell.angle_gamma   90.00
#
_symmetry.space_group_name_H-M   'P 1'
#
loop_
_entity.id
_entity.type
_entity.pdbx_description
1 polymer ?
#
loop_
_entity_poly.entity_id
_entity_poly.type
_entity_poly.pdbx_seq_one_letter_code
_entity_poly.pdbx_strand_id
1 'polypeptide(L)'
;MGPDGHIMGYPIRNGEMYKLVFCHPGQAGVSKWNEPTDIEEMRRCYVDWEPTVRHLVVNISNCRRWKFAYIPSLEKWHSDSGRVVLIGDSVHAMVPYMAQGAAVSIEDGAALAECLDRAANLQDLPAVLRAFQDVRKHRCEVISRAALDNGNNWHTHD
;
A
#
# COMPACT_ATOMS: atom_id res chain seq x y z
N MET A 1 -14.95 3.08 -11.30
CA MET A 1 -14.55 4.42 -10.83
C MET A 1 -15.78 5.31 -10.89
N GLY A 2 -15.87 6.28 -10.01
CA GLY A 2 -16.98 7.23 -9.94
C GLY A 2 -16.55 8.47 -9.16
N PRO A 3 -17.45 9.44 -8.96
CA PRO A 3 -17.13 10.67 -8.24
C PRO A 3 -16.53 10.36 -6.87
N ASP A 4 -15.36 10.92 -6.60
CA ASP A 4 -14.63 10.80 -5.32
C ASP A 4 -14.36 9.35 -4.87
N GLY A 5 -14.42 8.35 -5.76
CA GLY A 5 -14.35 6.96 -5.34
C GLY A 5 -13.99 5.95 -6.43
N HIS A 6 -13.46 4.81 -6.01
CA HIS A 6 -13.45 3.62 -6.84
C HIS A 6 -13.71 2.35 -6.03
N ILE A 7 -14.18 1.34 -6.73
CA ILE A 7 -14.44 0.01 -6.17
C ILE A 7 -13.59 -0.98 -6.96
N MET A 8 -12.82 -1.80 -6.25
CA MET A 8 -12.16 -2.97 -6.80
C MET A 8 -12.91 -4.22 -6.38
N GLY A 9 -13.21 -5.10 -7.34
CA GLY A 9 -13.90 -6.35 -7.10
C GLY A 9 -13.24 -7.49 -7.86
N TYR A 10 -13.04 -8.63 -7.20
CA TYR A 10 -12.55 -9.84 -7.85
C TYR A 10 -12.97 -11.12 -7.09
N PRO A 11 -13.21 -12.23 -7.80
CA PRO A 11 -13.49 -13.51 -7.17
C PRO A 11 -12.22 -14.06 -6.50
N ILE A 12 -12.41 -14.73 -5.37
CA ILE A 12 -11.38 -15.47 -4.64
C ILE A 12 -11.94 -16.85 -4.28
N ARG A 13 -11.08 -17.77 -3.85
CA ARG A 13 -11.47 -19.17 -3.53
C ARG A 13 -12.30 -19.82 -4.64
N ASN A 14 -11.75 -19.86 -5.85
CA ASN A 14 -12.41 -20.48 -7.00
C ASN A 14 -13.84 -19.95 -7.29
N GLY A 15 -14.13 -18.69 -6.94
CA GLY A 15 -15.44 -18.07 -7.16
C GLY A 15 -16.44 -18.24 -6.02
N GLU A 16 -16.09 -18.97 -4.96
CA GLU A 16 -16.96 -19.15 -3.78
C GLU A 16 -17.10 -17.86 -2.95
N MET A 17 -16.15 -16.93 -3.09
CA MET A 17 -16.21 -15.63 -2.42
C MET A 17 -15.84 -14.52 -3.38
N TYR A 18 -16.42 -13.34 -3.16
CA TYR A 18 -16.09 -12.14 -3.92
C TYR A 18 -15.50 -11.10 -3.00
N LYS A 19 -14.27 -10.65 -3.29
CA LYS A 19 -13.61 -9.60 -2.52
C LYS A 19 -13.98 -8.25 -3.11
N LEU A 20 -14.36 -7.33 -2.24
CA LEU A 20 -14.67 -5.95 -2.58
C LEU A 20 -13.82 -5.01 -1.73
N VAL A 21 -13.26 -3.98 -2.37
CA VAL A 21 -12.54 -2.90 -1.70
C VAL A 21 -13.11 -1.58 -2.19
N PHE A 22 -13.62 -0.81 -1.24
CA PHE A 22 -14.24 0.48 -1.44
C PHE A 22 -13.23 1.56 -1.03
N CYS A 23 -12.82 2.39 -1.99
CA CYS A 23 -11.82 3.42 -1.79
C CYS A 23 -12.46 4.79 -2.01
N HIS A 24 -12.43 5.65 -1.01
CA HIS A 24 -12.96 7.00 -1.06
C HIS A 24 -12.25 7.88 -0.01
N PRO A 25 -12.25 9.23 -0.16
CA PRO A 25 -11.81 10.14 0.87
C PRO A 25 -12.58 9.95 2.18
N GLY A 26 -11.89 10.14 3.30
CA GLY A 26 -12.48 10.04 4.63
C GLY A 26 -11.54 10.52 5.71
N GLN A 27 -12.09 10.78 6.90
CA GLN A 27 -11.30 11.15 8.07
C GLN A 27 -11.03 9.93 8.94
N ALA A 28 -9.78 9.78 9.38
CA ALA A 28 -9.39 8.71 10.29
C ALA A 28 -8.30 9.18 11.26
N GLY A 29 -8.45 8.83 12.54
CA GLY A 29 -7.46 9.11 13.58
C GLY A 29 -6.07 8.49 13.30
N VAL A 30 -5.06 8.90 14.05
CA VAL A 30 -3.64 8.53 13.79
C VAL A 30 -3.29 7.12 14.28
N SER A 31 -4.09 6.53 15.18
CA SER A 31 -3.75 5.29 15.90
C SER A 31 -4.73 4.13 15.71
N LYS A 32 -5.79 4.33 14.92
CA LYS A 32 -6.87 3.35 14.74
C LYS A 32 -6.82 2.77 13.34
N TRP A 33 -6.56 1.47 13.27
CA TRP A 33 -6.47 0.70 12.03
C TRP A 33 -7.49 -0.42 12.05
N ASN A 34 -8.08 -0.73 10.89
CA ASN A 34 -8.92 -1.91 10.71
C ASN A 34 -10.12 -1.97 11.69
N GLU A 35 -10.77 -0.82 11.90
CA GLU A 35 -11.93 -0.70 12.77
C GLU A 35 -13.18 -1.27 12.09
N PRO A 36 -14.05 -1.99 12.82
CA PRO A 36 -15.43 -2.18 12.39
C PRO A 36 -16.05 -0.82 12.06
N THR A 37 -16.76 -0.74 10.96
CA THR A 37 -17.41 0.50 10.52
C THR A 37 -18.90 0.27 10.39
N ASP A 38 -19.68 1.33 10.60
CA ASP A 38 -21.11 1.30 10.31
C ASP A 38 -21.32 1.05 8.81
N ILE A 39 -22.05 -0.01 8.49
CA ILE A 39 -22.36 -0.38 7.10
C ILE A 39 -23.22 0.68 6.44
N GLU A 40 -24.06 1.39 7.19
CA GLU A 40 -24.89 2.47 6.66
C GLU A 40 -24.06 3.70 6.30
N GLU A 41 -22.98 3.97 7.03
CA GLU A 41 -22.00 5.01 6.65
C GLU A 41 -21.37 4.69 5.30
N MET A 42 -20.93 3.44 5.09
CA MET A 42 -20.39 3.01 3.80
C MET A 42 -21.44 3.09 2.69
N ARG A 43 -22.67 2.62 2.94
CA ARG A 43 -23.77 2.66 1.94
C ARG A 43 -24.08 4.07 1.46
N ARG A 44 -24.06 5.06 2.37
CA ARG A 44 -24.28 6.48 2.03
C ARG A 44 -23.27 7.01 1.02
N CYS A 45 -22.02 6.53 1.02
CA CYS A 45 -21.00 6.95 0.06
C CYS A 45 -21.30 6.54 -1.40
N TYR A 46 -22.23 5.60 -1.61
CA TYR A 46 -22.52 5.02 -2.93
C TYR A 46 -23.98 5.18 -3.37
N VAL A 47 -24.76 6.04 -2.72
CA VAL A 47 -26.21 6.19 -2.99
C VAL A 47 -26.52 6.70 -4.39
N ASP A 48 -25.63 7.52 -4.96
CA ASP A 48 -25.77 8.14 -6.29
C ASP A 48 -25.01 7.37 -7.38
N TRP A 49 -24.39 6.24 -7.03
CA TRP A 49 -23.68 5.41 -7.99
C TRP A 49 -24.65 4.57 -8.84
N GLU A 50 -24.13 4.02 -9.93
CA GLU A 50 -24.89 3.20 -10.88
C GLU A 50 -25.68 2.07 -10.18
N PRO A 51 -26.92 1.75 -10.62
CA PRO A 51 -27.79 0.76 -9.98
C PRO A 51 -27.14 -0.57 -9.60
N THR A 52 -26.29 -1.16 -10.45
CA THR A 52 -25.62 -2.44 -10.17
C THR A 52 -24.69 -2.34 -8.97
N VAL A 53 -23.93 -1.24 -8.84
CA VAL A 53 -23.09 -0.98 -7.67
C VAL A 53 -23.93 -0.91 -6.41
N ARG A 54 -25.07 -0.20 -6.45
CA ARG A 54 -25.98 -0.08 -5.31
C ARG A 54 -26.55 -1.43 -4.89
N HIS A 55 -26.97 -2.26 -5.84
CA HIS A 55 -27.43 -3.63 -5.55
C HIS A 55 -26.33 -4.48 -4.91
N LEU A 56 -25.08 -4.31 -5.31
CA LEU A 56 -23.96 -5.02 -4.70
C LEU A 56 -23.67 -4.52 -3.28
N VAL A 57 -23.70 -3.21 -3.06
CA VAL A 57 -23.44 -2.57 -1.75
C VAL A 57 -24.48 -2.97 -0.69
N VAL A 58 -25.77 -3.11 -1.03
CA VAL A 58 -26.80 -3.54 -0.07
C VAL A 58 -26.65 -4.99 0.40
N ASN A 59 -25.97 -5.84 -0.38
CA ASN A 59 -25.72 -7.24 -0.01
C ASN A 59 -24.53 -7.42 0.94
N ILE A 60 -23.80 -6.34 1.25
CA ILE A 60 -22.68 -6.38 2.19
C ILE A 60 -23.22 -6.34 3.62
N SER A 61 -22.89 -7.38 4.39
CA SER A 61 -23.34 -7.55 5.78
C SER A 61 -22.37 -7.00 6.83
N ASN A 62 -21.09 -6.87 6.48
CA ASN A 62 -20.08 -6.26 7.34
C ASN A 62 -19.01 -5.55 6.49
N CYS A 63 -18.42 -4.52 7.07
CA CYS A 63 -17.30 -3.82 6.48
C CYS A 63 -16.29 -3.46 7.59
N ARG A 64 -15.03 -3.35 7.21
CA ARG A 64 -13.99 -2.77 8.05
C ARG A 64 -13.41 -1.58 7.35
N ARG A 65 -13.17 -0.52 8.10
CA ARG A 65 -12.54 0.70 7.59
C ARG A 65 -11.03 0.60 7.76
N TRP A 66 -10.32 0.84 6.66
CA TRP A 66 -8.87 0.85 6.61
C TRP A 66 -8.42 2.25 6.22
N LYS A 67 -7.53 2.83 7.04
CA LYS A 67 -6.88 4.09 6.70
C LYS A 67 -5.73 3.79 5.74
N PHE A 68 -5.56 4.61 4.72
CA PHE A 68 -4.34 4.60 3.94
C PHE A 68 -3.33 5.57 4.54
N ALA A 69 -2.09 5.12 4.65
CA ALA A 69 -0.95 5.95 5.00
C ALA A 69 0.25 5.55 4.16
N TYR A 70 1.18 6.47 4.06
CA TYR A 70 2.45 6.28 3.39
C TYR A 70 3.54 6.97 4.19
N ILE A 71 4.79 6.58 3.96
CA ILE A 71 5.96 7.18 4.59
C ILE A 71 6.65 8.11 3.58
N PRO A 72 7.04 9.34 3.96
CA PRO A 72 7.86 10.18 3.10
C PRO A 72 9.24 9.55 2.91
N SER A 73 9.94 9.89 1.82
CA SER A 73 11.28 9.34 1.58
C SER A 73 12.20 9.58 2.78
N LEU A 74 12.75 8.49 3.31
CA LEU A 74 13.73 8.52 4.39
C LEU A 74 15.12 8.70 3.80
N GLU A 75 15.93 9.56 4.42
CA GLU A 75 17.32 9.79 3.98
C GLU A 75 18.13 8.49 3.99
N LYS A 76 18.01 7.71 5.07
CA LYS A 76 18.82 6.53 5.34
C LYS A 76 17.97 5.34 5.80
N TRP A 77 18.28 4.15 5.28
CA TRP A 77 17.57 2.90 5.54
C TRP A 77 18.36 1.95 6.44
N HIS A 78 19.60 2.29 6.80
CA HIS A 78 20.46 1.44 7.61
C HIS A 78 21.12 2.23 8.75
N SER A 79 21.55 1.54 9.80
CA SER A 79 22.28 2.17 10.90
C SER A 79 23.70 2.60 10.48
N ASP A 80 24.28 3.56 11.19
CA ASP A 80 25.69 3.94 11.02
C ASP A 80 26.66 2.77 11.24
N SER A 81 26.31 1.89 12.19
CA SER A 81 27.07 0.67 12.48
C SER A 81 26.97 -0.41 11.39
N GLY A 82 26.03 -0.28 10.44
CA GLY A 82 25.78 -1.28 9.38
C GLY A 82 25.23 -2.60 9.90
N ARG A 83 24.59 -2.62 11.08
CA ARG A 83 24.04 -3.84 11.71
C ARG A 83 22.52 -3.91 11.71
N VAL A 84 21.86 -2.83 11.27
CA VAL A 84 20.41 -2.75 11.14
C VAL A 84 20.10 -2.17 9.77
N VAL A 85 19.13 -2.77 9.08
CA VAL A 85 18.59 -2.28 7.82
C VAL A 85 17.06 -2.38 7.87
N LEU A 86 16.40 -1.38 7.30
CA LEU A 86 14.97 -1.27 7.16
C LEU A 86 14.58 -1.67 5.72
N ILE A 87 13.51 -2.45 5.60
CA ILE A 87 12.95 -2.91 4.33
C ILE A 87 11.41 -2.88 4.37
N GLY A 88 10.77 -3.00 3.22
CA GLY A 88 9.31 -3.03 3.15
C GLY A 88 8.65 -1.73 3.63
N ASP A 89 7.46 -1.88 4.23
CA ASP A 89 6.66 -0.76 4.72
C ASP A 89 7.39 0.14 5.74
N SER A 90 8.49 -0.32 6.37
CA SER A 90 9.28 0.52 7.29
C SER A 90 10.02 1.68 6.62
N VAL A 91 10.25 1.62 5.30
CA VAL A 91 10.96 2.64 4.52
C VAL A 91 10.16 3.14 3.33
N HIS A 92 9.17 2.39 2.86
CA HIS A 92 8.38 2.76 1.69
C HIS A 92 6.92 2.33 1.74
N ALA A 93 6.30 2.34 2.93
CA ALA A 93 4.84 2.22 3.03
C ALA A 93 4.17 3.18 2.04
N MET A 94 3.21 2.66 1.28
CA MET A 94 2.60 3.36 0.14
C MET A 94 1.10 3.09 0.07
N VAL A 95 0.37 3.98 -0.61
CA VAL A 95 -1.06 3.77 -0.89
C VAL A 95 -1.24 2.62 -1.89
N PRO A 96 -2.35 1.86 -1.82
CA PRO A 96 -2.48 0.59 -2.55
C PRO A 96 -2.82 0.74 -4.04
N TYR A 97 -2.79 1.96 -4.60
CA TYR A 97 -3.25 2.26 -5.96
C TYR A 97 -2.30 1.79 -7.09
N MET A 98 -1.21 1.11 -6.75
CA MET A 98 -0.36 0.38 -7.69
C MET A 98 -0.35 -1.14 -7.43
N ALA A 99 -0.93 -1.59 -6.31
CA ALA A 99 -0.86 -2.97 -5.84
C ALA A 99 0.58 -3.55 -5.76
N GLN A 100 1.59 -2.70 -5.55
CA GLN A 100 3.00 -3.08 -5.62
C GLN A 100 3.70 -3.23 -4.26
N GLY A 101 3.12 -2.78 -3.13
CA GLY A 101 3.82 -2.75 -1.84
C GLY A 101 4.44 -4.11 -1.43
N ALA A 102 3.69 -5.20 -1.61
CA ALA A 102 4.20 -6.55 -1.35
C ALA A 102 5.31 -6.97 -2.34
N ALA A 103 5.15 -6.70 -3.63
CA ALA A 103 6.14 -7.03 -4.64
C ALA A 103 7.47 -6.28 -4.40
N VAL A 104 7.40 -5.00 -4.10
CA VAL A 104 8.56 -4.16 -3.77
C VAL A 104 9.26 -4.64 -2.51
N SER A 105 8.51 -5.09 -1.50
CA SER A 105 9.08 -5.68 -0.28
C SER A 105 9.80 -7.01 -0.55
N ILE A 106 9.28 -7.84 -1.46
CA ILE A 106 9.93 -9.08 -1.89
C ILE A 106 11.24 -8.77 -2.63
N GLU A 107 11.22 -7.78 -3.52
CA GLU A 107 12.43 -7.32 -4.22
C GLU A 107 13.50 -6.80 -3.25
N ASP A 108 13.11 -6.11 -2.17
CA ASP A 108 14.06 -5.70 -1.13
C ASP A 108 14.75 -6.90 -0.50
N GLY A 109 14.00 -7.96 -0.17
CA GLY A 109 14.56 -9.18 0.39
C GLY A 109 15.58 -9.82 -0.56
N ALA A 110 15.24 -9.91 -1.84
CA ALA A 110 16.15 -10.45 -2.86
C ALA A 110 17.41 -9.59 -3.06
N ALA A 111 17.25 -8.28 -3.19
CA ALA A 111 18.38 -7.36 -3.37
C ALA A 111 19.27 -7.30 -2.13
N LEU A 112 18.68 -7.32 -0.92
CA LEU A 112 19.44 -7.36 0.32
C LEU A 112 20.27 -8.64 0.42
N ALA A 113 19.69 -9.79 0.09
CA ALA A 113 20.41 -11.06 0.08
C ALA A 113 21.61 -11.03 -0.88
N GLU A 114 21.40 -10.57 -2.11
CA GLU A 114 22.47 -10.42 -3.12
C GLU A 114 23.56 -9.44 -2.67
N CYS A 115 23.18 -8.32 -2.04
CA CYS A 115 24.16 -7.39 -1.49
C CYS A 115 24.97 -8.05 -0.37
N LEU A 116 24.32 -8.72 0.57
CA LEU A 116 24.98 -9.38 1.71
C LEU A 116 25.94 -10.50 1.29
N ASP A 117 25.61 -11.24 0.22
CA ASP A 117 26.49 -12.29 -0.33
C ASP A 117 27.84 -11.75 -0.83
N ARG A 118 27.91 -10.44 -1.14
CA ARG A 118 29.14 -9.76 -1.58
C ARG A 118 30.04 -9.30 -0.43
N ALA A 119 29.59 -9.41 0.82
CA ALA A 119 30.42 -9.11 1.99
C ALA A 119 31.38 -10.26 2.28
N ALA A 120 32.69 -10.00 2.28
CA ALA A 120 33.68 -11.01 2.66
C ALA A 120 33.77 -11.17 4.19
N ASN A 121 33.45 -10.10 4.93
CA ASN A 121 33.49 -10.06 6.38
C ASN A 121 32.50 -9.00 6.94
N LEU A 122 32.40 -8.92 8.26
CA LEU A 122 31.46 -8.02 8.94
C LEU A 122 31.80 -6.53 8.76
N GLN A 123 33.05 -6.19 8.43
CA GLN A 123 33.50 -4.81 8.22
C GLN A 123 33.01 -4.26 6.87
N ASP A 124 32.61 -5.13 5.94
CA ASP A 124 32.07 -4.74 4.63
C ASP A 124 30.58 -4.33 4.70
N LEU A 125 29.86 -4.75 5.76
CA LEU A 125 28.41 -4.54 5.89
C LEU A 125 27.95 -3.08 5.70
N PRO A 126 28.62 -2.05 6.28
CA PRO A 126 28.21 -0.67 6.05
C PRO A 126 28.26 -0.27 4.57
N ALA A 127 29.24 -0.75 3.80
CA ALA A 127 29.36 -0.45 2.37
C ALA A 127 28.29 -1.19 1.55
N VAL A 128 28.08 -2.46 1.88
CA VAL A 128 27.07 -3.31 1.24
C VAL A 128 25.64 -2.79 1.47
N LEU A 129 25.31 -2.37 2.70
CA LEU A 129 23.99 -1.82 3.00
C LEU A 129 23.74 -0.45 2.35
N ARG A 130 24.79 0.34 2.13
CA ARG A 130 24.69 1.56 1.30
C ARG A 130 24.35 1.20 -0.15
N ALA A 131 25.05 0.24 -0.73
CA ALA A 131 24.78 -0.22 -2.10
C ALA A 131 23.36 -0.78 -2.24
N PHE A 132 22.88 -1.54 -1.25
CA PHE A 132 21.48 -1.99 -1.19
C PHE A 132 20.50 -0.80 -1.25
N GLN A 133 20.70 0.21 -0.41
CA GLN A 133 19.86 1.41 -0.41
C GLN A 133 19.91 2.12 -1.77
N ASP A 134 21.08 2.31 -2.36
CA ASP A 134 21.25 3.01 -3.63
C ASP A 134 20.49 2.33 -4.78
N VAL A 135 20.48 1.00 -4.81
CA VAL A 135 19.77 0.22 -5.83
C VAL A 135 18.25 0.24 -5.60
N ARG A 136 17.79 0.22 -4.34
CA ARG A 136 16.37 0.05 -4.02
C ARG A 136 15.60 1.35 -3.89
N LYS A 137 16.21 2.38 -3.28
CA LYS A 137 15.52 3.60 -2.87
C LYS A 137 14.80 4.28 -4.02
N HIS A 138 15.49 4.51 -5.14
CA HIS A 138 14.89 5.17 -6.30
C HIS A 138 13.67 4.41 -6.83
N ARG A 139 13.76 3.08 -6.94
CA ARG A 139 12.65 2.24 -7.42
C ARG A 139 11.44 2.31 -6.50
N CYS A 140 11.64 2.22 -5.19
CA CYS A 140 10.56 2.32 -4.22
C CYS A 140 9.88 3.71 -4.24
N GLU A 141 10.67 4.78 -4.37
CA GLU A 141 10.16 6.16 -4.46
C GLU A 141 9.32 6.40 -5.73
N VAL A 142 9.77 5.88 -6.88
CA VAL A 142 9.02 5.97 -8.14
C VAL A 142 7.67 5.28 -8.01
N ILE A 143 7.63 4.07 -7.44
CA ILE A 143 6.39 3.31 -7.26
C ILE A 143 5.46 4.00 -6.26
N SER A 144 5.99 4.49 -5.13
CA SER A 144 5.21 5.19 -4.12
C SER A 144 4.57 6.47 -4.68
N ARG A 145 5.32 7.24 -5.48
CA ARG A 145 4.80 8.43 -6.17
C ARG A 145 3.73 8.08 -7.20
N ALA A 146 4.00 7.09 -8.06
CA ALA A 146 3.04 6.62 -9.04
C ALA A 146 1.73 6.11 -8.39
N ALA A 147 1.82 5.51 -7.20
CA ALA A 147 0.65 5.11 -6.43
C ALA A 147 -0.17 6.33 -5.99
N LEU A 148 0.46 7.39 -5.49
CA LEU A 148 -0.25 8.64 -5.15
C LEU A 148 -0.91 9.27 -6.39
N ASP A 149 -0.18 9.34 -7.51
CA ASP A 149 -0.69 9.89 -8.76
C ASP A 149 -1.89 9.10 -9.30
N ASN A 150 -1.83 7.76 -9.27
CA ASN A 150 -2.97 6.91 -9.60
C ASN A 150 -4.17 7.16 -8.69
N GLY A 151 -3.93 7.38 -7.40
CA GLY A 151 -4.98 7.76 -6.45
C GLY A 151 -5.72 9.01 -6.91
N ASN A 152 -5.01 10.03 -7.36
CA ASN A 152 -5.63 11.26 -7.87
C ASN A 152 -6.37 11.02 -9.19
N ASN A 153 -5.81 10.20 -10.08
CA ASN A 153 -6.41 9.91 -11.38
C ASN A 153 -7.70 9.06 -11.29
N TRP A 154 -7.82 8.19 -10.28
CA TRP A 154 -8.98 7.31 -10.11
C TRP A 154 -10.14 7.96 -9.34
N HIS A 155 -9.86 9.00 -8.56
CA HIS A 155 -10.85 9.72 -7.74
C HIS A 155 -11.12 11.10 -8.33
N THR A 156 -11.58 11.14 -9.59
CA THR A 156 -11.98 12.41 -10.20
C THR A 156 -13.19 12.98 -9.48
N HIS A 157 -13.23 14.31 -9.39
CA HIS A 157 -14.35 15.04 -8.77
C HIS A 157 -15.56 15.18 -9.71
N ASP A 158 -15.35 14.89 -11.01
CA ASP A 158 -16.34 14.96 -12.10
C ASP A 158 -16.57 13.57 -12.71
#